data_AF-A0A520I394-F1
#
_entry.id   AF-A0A520I394-F1
#
_cell.length_a   1.000
_cell.length_b   1.000
_cell.length_c   1.000
_cell.angle_alpha   90.00
_cell.angle_beta   90.00
_cell.angle_gamma   90.00
#
_symmetry.space_group_name_H-M   'P 1'
#
loop_
_entity.id
_entity.type
_entity.pdbx_description
1 polymer ?
#
loop_
_entity_poly.entity_id
_entity_poly.type
_entity_poly.pdbx_seq_one_letter_code
_entity_poly.pdbx_strand_id
1 'polypeptide(L)'
;MTTRPTLWTTLFRCKPVADFVVAGEGHSHGLGRKFGLFQLTMLGVGATIGTGIFVALTTAVPEAGPAVSVSFVIAGITAALTALCYAELASAVPVAGSSYSYAYATMGELAAFLIGAC
;
A
#
# COMPACT_ATOMS: atom_id res chain seq x y z
N MET A 1 -12.82 -22.07 30.80
CA MET A 1 -11.48 -22.58 30.43
C MET A 1 -11.08 -21.89 29.12
N THR A 2 -10.43 -20.74 29.22
CA THR A 2 -9.98 -19.95 28.06
C THR A 2 -8.56 -20.37 27.73
N THR A 3 -8.40 -21.22 26.72
CA THR A 3 -7.09 -21.62 26.20
C THR A 3 -6.41 -20.37 25.63
N ARG A 4 -5.40 -19.84 26.31
CA ARG A 4 -4.60 -18.72 25.80
C ARG A 4 -3.99 -19.16 24.46
N PRO A 5 -4.20 -18.42 23.35
CA PRO A 5 -3.50 -18.74 22.11
C PRO A 5 -2.00 -18.70 22.39
N THR A 6 -1.26 -19.67 21.86
CA THR A 6 0.20 -19.65 21.92
C THR A 6 0.71 -18.41 21.18
N LEU A 7 1.80 -17.78 21.64
CA LEU A 7 2.37 -16.59 20.98
C LEU A 7 2.61 -16.83 19.48
N TRP A 8 2.97 -18.07 19.13
CA TRP A 8 3.14 -18.52 17.75
C TRP A 8 1.85 -18.46 16.91
N THR A 9 0.72 -18.90 17.46
CA THR A 9 -0.59 -18.80 16.78
C THR A 9 -1.08 -17.36 16.63
N THR A 10 -0.67 -16.45 17.52
CA THR A 10 -1.01 -15.02 17.39
C THR A 10 -0.15 -14.33 16.34
N LEU A 11 1.16 -14.60 16.31
CA LEU A 11 2.10 -13.98 15.37
C LEU A 11 1.85 -14.36 13.91
N PHE A 12 1.30 -15.54 13.63
CA PHE A 12 0.97 -15.99 12.27
C PHE A 12 -0.53 -15.90 11.95
N ARG A 13 -1.32 -15.20 12.77
CA ARG A 13 -2.74 -15.06 12.53
C ARG A 13 -2.99 -14.10 11.36
N CYS A 14 -3.66 -14.58 10.32
CA CYS A 14 -4.24 -13.72 9.29
C CYS A 14 -5.63 -13.25 9.73
N LYS A 15 -5.96 -12.00 9.46
CA LYS A 15 -7.33 -11.50 9.68
C LYS A 15 -8.18 -11.76 8.45
N PRO A 16 -9.38 -12.33 8.60
CA PRO A 16 -10.24 -12.58 7.44
C PRO A 16 -10.68 -11.26 6.80
N VAL A 17 -10.73 -11.22 5.47
CA VAL A 17 -11.13 -10.05 4.67
C VAL A 17 -12.49 -9.50 5.10
N ALA A 18 -13.43 -10.39 5.46
CA ALA A 18 -14.76 -10.03 5.95
C ALA A 18 -14.73 -9.11 7.18
N ASP A 19 -13.79 -9.33 8.12
CA ASP A 19 -13.66 -8.49 9.31
C ASP A 19 -13.17 -7.08 8.97
N PHE A 20 -12.41 -6.91 7.87
CA PHE A 20 -11.99 -5.59 7.42
C PHE A 20 -13.12 -4.81 6.75
N VAL A 21 -13.99 -5.49 6.00
CA VAL A 21 -15.16 -4.87 5.38
C VAL A 21 -16.14 -4.39 6.45
N VAL A 22 -16.45 -5.25 7.43
CA VAL A 22 -17.33 -4.89 8.56
C VAL A 22 -16.75 -3.76 9.40
N ALA A 23 -15.43 -3.74 9.64
CA ALA A 23 -14.78 -2.64 10.34
C ALA A 23 -14.85 -1.31 9.56
N GLY A 24 -14.86 -1.37 8.22
CA GLY A 24 -15.04 -0.19 7.36
C GLY A 24 -16.47 0.34 7.34
N GLU A 25 -17.47 -0.51 7.57
CA GLU A 25 -18.90 -0.16 7.58
C GLU A 25 -19.44 0.25 8.96
N GLY A 26 -18.74 -0.10 10.04
CA GLY A 26 -19.19 0.07 11.43
C GLY A 26 -19.22 1.50 12.01
N HIS A 27 -18.96 2.55 11.21
CA HIS A 27 -19.14 3.92 11.68
C HIS A 27 -20.61 4.33 11.48
N SER A 28 -21.34 4.49 12.59
CA SER A 28 -22.72 5.01 12.68
C SER A 28 -22.93 6.40 12.05
N HIS A 29 -21.87 7.03 11.54
CA HIS A 29 -21.83 8.24 10.72
C HIS A 29 -20.81 8.07 9.57
N GLY A 30 -21.03 7.09 8.70
CA GLY A 30 -20.11 6.77 7.60
C GLY A 30 -19.96 7.89 6.56
N LEU A 31 -18.75 8.03 6.00
CA LEU A 31 -18.48 8.94 4.89
C LEU A 31 -19.21 8.47 3.63
N GLY A 32 -19.86 9.40 2.93
CA GLY A 32 -20.47 9.09 1.64
C GLY A 32 -19.42 8.75 0.59
N ARG A 33 -19.57 7.61 -0.10
CA ARG A 33 -18.70 7.18 -1.21
C ARG A 33 -18.94 8.03 -2.46
N LYS A 34 -18.40 9.25 -2.47
CA LYS A 34 -18.58 10.24 -3.56
C LYS A 34 -17.38 10.33 -4.51
N PHE A 35 -16.28 9.65 -4.21
CA PHE A 35 -15.08 9.68 -5.03
C PHE A 35 -15.27 8.88 -6.33
N GLY A 36 -15.21 9.58 -7.46
CA GLY A 36 -15.17 8.97 -8.79
C GLY A 36 -13.74 8.64 -9.24
N LEU A 37 -13.62 7.91 -10.35
CA LEU A 37 -12.32 7.48 -10.91
C LEU A 37 -11.33 8.63 -11.06
N PHE A 38 -11.77 9.75 -11.66
CA PHE A 38 -10.92 10.91 -11.87
C PHE A 38 -10.35 11.50 -10.57
N GLN A 39 -11.18 11.61 -9.53
CA GLN A 39 -10.75 12.15 -8.24
C GLN A 39 -9.76 11.20 -7.54
N LEU A 40 -9.98 9.89 -7.64
CA LEU A 40 -9.06 8.86 -7.14
C LEU A 40 -7.72 8.88 -7.89
N THR A 41 -7.73 9.02 -9.21
CA THR A 41 -6.51 9.12 -10.02
C THR A 41 -5.72 10.38 -9.66
N MET A 42 -6.39 11.54 -9.55
CA MET A 42 -5.73 12.79 -9.16
C MET A 42 -5.15 12.73 -7.74
N LEU A 43 -5.84 12.06 -6.81
CA LEU A 43 -5.31 11.77 -5.48
C LEU A 43 -4.01 10.95 -5.56
N GLY A 44 -3.99 9.89 -6.37
CA GLY A 44 -2.79 9.08 -6.59
C GLY A 44 -1.62 9.84 -7.21
N VAL A 45 -1.88 10.69 -8.21
CA VAL A 45 -0.87 11.56 -8.82
C VAL A 45 -0.30 12.54 -7.79
N GLY A 46 -1.18 13.19 -7.02
CA GLY A 46 -0.78 14.13 -5.97
C GLY A 46 0.00 13.48 -4.83
N ALA A 47 -0.31 12.23 -4.49
CA ALA A 47 0.42 11.47 -3.47
C ALA A 47 1.81 11.00 -3.95
N THR A 48 2.01 10.85 -5.26
CA THR A 48 3.27 10.35 -5.85
C THR A 48 4.25 11.48 -6.15
N ILE A 49 3.76 12.62 -6.64
CA ILE A 49 4.61 13.78 -6.95
C ILE A 49 4.99 14.50 -5.65
N GLY A 50 6.22 14.30 -5.19
CA GLY A 50 6.76 14.92 -3.97
C GLY A 50 8.13 15.55 -4.17
N THR A 51 8.80 15.84 -3.06
CA THR A 51 10.15 16.44 -3.05
C THR A 51 11.22 15.51 -3.66
N GLY A 52 10.94 14.21 -3.73
CA GLY A 52 11.89 13.19 -4.19
C GLY A 52 12.48 13.46 -5.57
N ILE A 53 11.68 13.90 -6.55
CA ILE A 53 12.19 14.19 -7.90
C ILE A 53 13.15 15.38 -7.90
N PHE A 54 12.84 16.43 -7.14
CA PHE A 54 13.66 17.64 -7.07
C PHE A 54 14.98 17.40 -6.34
N VAL A 55 14.98 16.56 -5.31
CA VAL A 55 16.20 16.23 -4.54
C VAL A 55 17.03 15.14 -5.22
N ALA A 56 16.39 14.14 -5.85
CA ALA A 56 17.12 13.06 -6.51
C ALA A 56 17.83 13.54 -7.78
N LEU A 57 17.24 14.45 -8.55
CA LEU A 57 17.86 14.94 -9.78
C LEU A 57 19.11 15.79 -9.51
N THR A 58 19.16 16.55 -8.42
CA THR A 58 20.32 17.40 -8.12
C THR A 58 21.58 16.59 -7.83
N THR A 59 21.45 15.36 -7.33
CA THR A 59 22.57 14.45 -7.08
C THR A 59 22.78 13.45 -8.22
N ALA A 60 21.72 12.97 -8.86
CA ALA A 60 21.81 11.96 -9.91
C ALA A 60 22.27 12.52 -11.27
N VAL A 61 21.94 13.77 -11.61
CA VAL A 61 22.36 14.38 -12.88
C VAL A 61 23.88 14.61 -12.94
N PRO A 62 24.55 15.14 -11.90
CA PRO A 62 26.02 15.28 -11.90
C PRO A 62 26.76 13.94 -11.98
N GLU A 63 26.23 12.88 -11.36
CA GLU A 63 26.83 11.54 -11.35
C GLU A 63 26.63 10.79 -12.69
N ALA A 64 25.38 10.69 -13.16
CA ALA A 64 25.02 9.87 -14.31
C ALA A 64 24.96 10.64 -15.64
N GLY A 65 24.90 11.97 -15.60
CA GLY A 65 24.72 12.82 -16.78
C GLY A 65 23.43 12.47 -17.55
N PRO A 66 23.43 12.44 -18.90
CA PRO A 66 22.23 12.17 -19.69
C PRO A 66 21.67 10.74 -19.50
N ALA A 67 22.47 9.82 -18.97
CA ALA A 67 22.05 8.44 -18.69
C ALA A 67 21.02 8.35 -17.56
N VAL A 68 20.83 9.41 -16.75
CA VAL A 68 19.82 9.43 -15.67
C VAL A 68 18.40 9.17 -16.21
N SER A 69 18.13 9.59 -17.44
CA SER A 69 16.84 9.35 -18.11
C SER A 69 16.55 7.86 -18.28
N VAL A 70 17.55 7.05 -18.61
CA VAL A 70 17.43 5.59 -18.74
C VAL A 70 17.13 4.95 -17.38
N SER A 71 17.80 5.40 -16.32
CA SER A 71 17.53 4.93 -14.95
C SER A 71 16.10 5.24 -14.51
N PHE A 72 15.57 6.42 -14.86
CA PHE A 72 14.18 6.79 -14.57
C PHE A 72 13.17 5.95 -15.37
N VAL A 73 13.47 5.59 -16.62
CA VAL A 73 12.62 4.68 -17.41
C VAL A 73 12.55 3.30 -16.73
N ILE A 74 13.68 2.74 -16.31
CA ILE A 74 13.72 1.45 -15.61
C ILE A 74 12.96 1.53 -14.27
N ALA A 75 13.19 2.58 -13.49
CA ALA A 75 12.47 2.81 -12.24
C ALA A 75 10.95 2.94 -12.47
N GLY A 76 10.54 3.62 -13.53
CA GLY A 76 9.13 3.75 -13.93
C GLY A 76 8.48 2.42 -14.29
N ILE A 77 9.19 1.53 -14.99
CA ILE A 77 8.69 0.19 -15.30
C ILE A 77 8.50 -0.62 -14.01
N THR A 78 9.48 -0.62 -13.10
CA THR A 78 9.38 -1.32 -11.81
C THR A 78 8.23 -0.77 -10.96
N ALA A 79 8.04 0.55 -10.95
CA ALA A 79 6.91 1.18 -10.27
C ALA A 79 5.57 0.79 -10.90
N ALA A 80 5.47 0.73 -12.24
CA ALA A 80 4.25 0.32 -12.94
C ALA A 80 3.87 -1.14 -12.64
N LEU A 81 4.84 -2.06 -12.63
CA LEU A 81 4.61 -3.45 -12.25
C LEU A 81 4.13 -3.58 -10.80
N THR A 82 4.73 -2.80 -9.89
CA THR A 82 4.30 -2.73 -8.50
C THR A 82 2.87 -2.20 -8.38
N ALA A 83 2.54 -1.14 -9.12
CA ALA A 83 1.19 -0.56 -9.13
C ALA A 83 0.14 -1.56 -9.64
N LEU A 84 0.46 -2.39 -10.64
CA LEU A 84 -0.44 -3.46 -11.11
C LEU A 84 -0.71 -4.50 -10.02
N CYS A 85 0.32 -4.96 -9.32
CA CYS A 85 0.15 -5.88 -8.18
C CYS A 85 -0.74 -5.26 -7.09
N TYR A 86 -0.55 -3.98 -6.79
CA TYR A 86 -1.40 -3.27 -5.83
C TYR A 86 -2.84 -3.06 -6.33
N ALA A 87 -3.05 -2.88 -7.63
CA ALA A 87 -4.39 -2.75 -8.22
C ALA A 87 -5.19 -4.05 -8.09
N GLU A 88 -4.56 -5.21 -8.29
CA GLU A 88 -5.17 -6.53 -8.06
C GLU A 88 -5.55 -6.72 -6.58
N LEU A 89 -4.63 -6.38 -5.65
CA LEU A 89 -4.87 -6.47 -4.22
C LEU A 89 -5.99 -5.53 -3.75
N ALA A 90 -6.03 -4.30 -4.25
CA ALA A 90 -7.08 -3.32 -3.94
C ALA A 90 -8.46 -3.75 -4.48
N SER A 91 -8.48 -4.47 -5.61
CA SER A 91 -9.71 -5.02 -6.18
C SER A 91 -10.22 -6.23 -5.37
N ALA A 92 -9.31 -7.07 -4.86
CA ALA A 92 -9.65 -8.22 -4.04
C ALA A 92 -10.06 -7.86 -2.60
N VAL A 93 -9.49 -6.79 -2.04
CA VAL A 93 -9.72 -6.35 -0.66
C VAL A 93 -10.11 -4.86 -0.66
N PRO A 94 -11.39 -4.51 -0.96
CA PRO A 94 -11.84 -3.15 -1.19
C PRO A 94 -12.09 -2.40 0.13
N VAL A 95 -11.07 -2.31 0.97
CA VAL A 95 -11.10 -1.71 2.30
C VAL A 95 -10.15 -0.51 2.34
N ALA A 96 -10.46 0.49 3.18
CA ALA A 96 -9.56 1.61 3.39
C ALA A 96 -8.28 1.10 4.10
N GLY A 97 -7.20 0.92 3.33
CA GLY A 97 -5.97 0.32 3.79
C GLY A 97 -4.81 0.49 2.80
N SER A 98 -3.62 0.14 3.25
CA SER A 98 -2.39 0.12 2.45
C SER A 98 -1.71 -1.25 2.59
N SER A 99 -0.41 -1.33 2.34
CA SER A 99 0.43 -2.54 2.37
C SER A 99 0.27 -3.39 3.63
N TYR A 100 0.15 -2.75 4.80
CA TYR A 100 -0.10 -3.43 6.08
C TYR A 100 -1.36 -4.30 6.04
N SER A 101 -2.48 -3.75 5.58
CA SER A 101 -3.77 -4.44 5.56
C SER A 101 -3.75 -5.64 4.61
N TYR A 102 -3.07 -5.49 3.47
CA TYR A 102 -2.90 -6.58 2.50
C TYR A 102 -2.00 -7.71 3.03
N ALA A 103 -0.91 -7.35 3.70
CA ALA A 103 -0.03 -8.33 4.35
C ALA A 103 -0.72 -9.04 5.52
N TYR A 104 -1.53 -8.32 6.30
CA TYR A 104 -2.28 -8.89 7.42
C TYR A 104 -3.38 -9.87 6.97
N ALA A 105 -3.95 -9.64 5.79
CA ALA A 105 -4.92 -10.54 5.18
C ALA A 105 -4.29 -11.82 4.59
N THR A 106 -3.03 -11.77 4.13
CA THR A 106 -2.41 -12.84 3.34
C THR A 106 -1.30 -13.60 4.06
N MET A 107 -0.43 -12.90 4.79
CA MET A 107 0.82 -13.44 5.38
C MET A 107 0.81 -13.48 6.92
N GLY A 108 -0.11 -12.75 7.56
CA GLY A 108 -0.32 -12.78 9.01
C GLY A 108 0.33 -11.62 9.78
N GLU A 109 0.18 -11.66 11.10
CA GLU A 109 0.48 -10.54 12.01
C GLU A 109 1.93 -10.07 11.99
N LEU A 110 2.89 -10.99 12.00
CA LEU A 110 4.31 -10.64 12.02
C LEU A 110 4.75 -9.94 10.72
N ALA A 111 4.36 -10.48 9.56
CA ALA A 111 4.69 -9.90 8.27
C ALA A 111 4.05 -8.52 8.11
N ALA A 112 2.78 -8.38 8.52
CA ALA A 112 2.10 -7.10 8.53
C ALA A 112 2.80 -6.08 9.43
N PHE A 113 3.19 -6.49 10.65
CA PHE A 113 3.89 -5.61 11.58
C PHE A 113 5.22 -5.11 11.01
N LEU A 114 6.02 -5.99 10.40
CA LEU A 114 7.28 -5.61 9.77
C LEU A 114 7.07 -4.64 8.60
N ILE A 115 6.07 -4.88 7.76
CA ILE A 115 5.74 -3.99 6.63
C ILE A 115 5.22 -2.65 7.12
N GLY A 116 4.43 -2.62 8.20
CA GLY A 116 3.95 -1.38 8.80
C GLY A 116 5.02 -0.59 9.56
N ALA A 117 6.15 -1.21 9.90
CA ALA A 117 7.26 -0.57 10.59
C ALA A 117 8.30 0.05 9.62
N CYS A 118 8.21 -0.24 8.32
CA CYS A 118 9.05 0.32 7.27
C CYS A 118 8.51 1.67 6.78
#